data_AF-A0A521Y495-F1
#
_entry.id   AF-A0A521Y495-F1
#
_cell.length_a   1.000
_cell.length_b   1.000
_cell.length_c   1.000
_cell.angle_alpha   90.00
_cell.angle_beta   90.00
_cell.angle_gamma   90.00
#
_symmetry.space_group_name_H-M   'P 1'
#
loop_
_entity.id
_entity.type
_entity.pdbx_description
1 polymer ?
#
loop_
_entity_poly.entity_id
_entity_poly.type
_entity_poly.pdbx_seq_one_letter_code
_entity_poly.pdbx_strand_id
1 'polypeptide(L)'
;VVAGGAQASYMALSATFVQDMTPDTLRGRVMSLYVMLAAGHMAFVNLGMGALADVVGVRILLVVPGLLWTAVFLAGAFALGDLRELLRSGTFRTAAPAAAVPAQA
;
A
#
# COMPACT_ATOMS: atom_id res chain seq x y z
N VAL A 1 1.86 -5.49 -17.81
CA VAL A 1 0.53 -4.86 -17.58
C VAL A 1 0.03 -5.07 -16.16
N VAL A 2 -0.18 -6.32 -15.69
CA VAL A 2 -0.69 -6.61 -14.34
C VAL A 2 0.16 -5.99 -13.22
N ALA A 3 1.48 -6.20 -13.25
CA ALA A 3 2.38 -5.62 -12.25
C ALA A 3 2.34 -4.08 -12.22
N GLY A 4 2.34 -3.44 -13.40
CA GLY A 4 2.28 -1.98 -13.51
C GLY A 4 0.94 -1.40 -13.06
N GLY A 5 -0.18 -2.04 -13.41
CA GLY A 5 -1.51 -1.62 -12.97
C GLY A 5 -1.66 -1.70 -11.46
N ALA A 6 -1.27 -2.83 -10.85
CA ALA A 6 -1.30 -3.00 -9.41
C ALA A 6 -0.41 -1.98 -8.68
N GLN A 7 0.79 -1.73 -9.21
CA GLN A 7 1.75 -0.80 -8.61
C GLN A 7 1.28 0.65 -8.70
N ALA A 8 0.68 1.05 -9.84
CA ALA A 8 0.09 2.37 -10.02
C ALA A 8 -1.10 2.60 -9.08
N SER A 9 -2.01 1.62 -8.97
CA SER A 9 -3.14 1.69 -8.03
C SER A 9 -2.66 1.80 -6.58
N TYR A 10 -1.67 1.01 -6.18
CA TYR A 10 -1.08 1.09 -4.84
C TYR A 10 -0.49 2.47 -4.56
N MET A 11 0.29 3.03 -5.49
CA MET A 11 0.87 4.36 -5.34
C MET A 11 -0.20 5.44 -5.16
N ALA A 12 -1.22 5.44 -6.02
CA ALA A 12 -2.28 6.43 -6.00
C ALA A 12 -3.08 6.35 -4.70
N LEU A 13 -3.57 5.15 -4.33
CA LEU A 13 -4.35 4.94 -3.12
C LEU A 13 -3.58 5.30 -1.86
N SER A 14 -2.31 4.90 -1.77
CA SER A 14 -1.47 5.20 -0.60
C SER A 14 -1.25 6.70 -0.43
N ALA A 15 -0.95 7.41 -1.53
CA ALA A 15 -0.75 8.86 -1.48
C ALA A 15 -2.05 9.59 -1.12
N THR A 16 -3.19 9.21 -1.72
CA THR A 16 -4.49 9.83 -1.43
C THR A 16 -4.90 9.57 0.02
N PHE A 17 -4.71 8.36 0.54
CA PHE A 17 -5.03 8.03 1.92
C PHE A 17 -4.24 8.87 2.92
N VAL A 18 -2.94 9.04 2.70
CA VAL A 18 -2.10 9.90 3.54
C VAL A 18 -2.54 11.36 3.46
N GLN A 19 -2.90 11.84 2.27
CA GLN A 19 -3.37 13.21 2.07
C GLN A 19 -4.72 13.47 2.74
N ASP A 20 -5.62 12.49 2.72
CA ASP A 20 -6.97 12.56 3.31
C ASP A 20 -6.92 12.58 4.83
N MET A 21 -6.03 11.79 5.43
CA MET A 21 -5.82 11.77 6.88
C MET A 21 -5.02 12.97 7.42
N THR A 22 -4.46 13.81 6.54
CA THR A 22 -3.59 14.92 6.95
C THR A 22 -4.29 16.28 6.86
N PRO A 23 -4.27 17.09 7.93
CA PRO A 23 -4.74 18.47 7.90
C PRO A 23 -4.03 19.33 6.84
N ASP A 24 -4.78 20.21 6.18
CA ASP A 24 -4.31 21.06 5.07
C ASP A 24 -3.01 21.81 5.37
N THR A 25 -2.86 22.34 6.58
CA THR A 25 -1.68 23.10 7.02
C THR A 25 -0.41 22.27 7.14
N LEU A 26 -0.55 20.95 7.32
CA LEU A 26 0.57 20.02 7.49
C LEU A 26 0.79 19.12 6.28
N ARG A 27 -0.11 19.13 5.29
CA ARG A 27 -0.10 18.22 4.12
C ARG A 27 1.26 18.17 3.43
N GLY A 28 1.89 19.32 3.18
CA GLY A 28 3.22 19.37 2.55
C GLY A 28 4.33 18.73 3.39
N ARG A 29 4.31 18.93 4.71
CA ARG A 29 5.31 18.36 5.63
C ARG A 29 5.15 16.85 5.77
N VAL A 30 3.91 16.38 5.95
CA VAL A 30 3.61 14.94 6.06
C VAL A 30 3.90 14.22 4.75
N MET A 31 3.52 14.81 3.60
CA MET A 31 3.83 14.23 2.29
C MET A 31 5.33 14.17 2.02
N SER A 32 6.10 15.15 2.47
CA SER A 32 7.57 15.12 2.39
C SER A 32 8.15 13.95 3.18
N LEU A 33 7.68 13.72 4.42
CA LEU A 33 8.10 12.56 5.22
C LEU A 33 7.66 11.24 4.59
N TYR A 34 6.44 11.17 4.05
CA TYR A 34 5.93 10.00 3.33
C TYR A 34 6.83 9.65 2.14
N VAL A 35 7.17 10.61 1.29
CA VAL A 35 8.05 10.39 0.14
C VAL A 35 9.48 10.05 0.59
N MET A 36 10.00 10.73 1.61
CA MET A 36 11.33 10.43 2.16
C MET A 36 11.41 8.99 2.66
N LEU A 37 10.39 8.54 3.39
CA LEU A 37 10.34 7.17 3.92
C LEU A 37 10.17 6.16 2.79
N ALA A 38 9.29 6.42 1.83
CA ALA A 38 9.06 5.55 0.68
C ALA A 38 10.32 5.41 -0.20
N ALA A 39 10.93 6.52 -0.61
CA ALA A 39 12.12 6.54 -1.43
C ALA A 39 13.35 6.02 -0.69
N GLY A 40 13.49 6.39 0.59
CA GLY A 40 14.57 5.91 1.45
C GLY A 40 14.52 4.39 1.63
N HIS A 41 13.34 3.86 1.99
CA HIS A 41 13.10 2.42 2.07
C HIS A 41 13.46 1.71 0.76
N MET A 42 13.00 2.22 -0.39
CA MET A 42 13.34 1.64 -1.69
C MET A 42 14.86 1.61 -1.94
N ALA A 43 15.58 2.68 -1.60
CA ALA A 43 17.04 2.73 -1.77
C ALA A 43 17.75 1.65 -0.95
N PHE A 44 17.38 1.50 0.34
CA PHE A 44 17.95 0.47 1.20
C PHE A 44 17.65 -0.94 0.70
N VAL A 45 16.40 -1.22 0.29
CA VAL A 45 16.02 -2.54 -0.21
C VAL A 45 16.69 -2.84 -1.55
N ASN A 46 16.75 -1.87 -2.47
CA ASN A 46 17.44 -2.07 -3.75
C ASN A 46 18.93 -2.34 -3.54
N LEU A 47 19.58 -1.65 -2.61
CA LEU A 47 20.98 -1.92 -2.26
C LEU A 47 21.17 -3.33 -1.68
N GLY A 48 20.35 -3.71 -0.71
CA GLY A 48 20.41 -5.05 -0.10
C GLY A 48 20.13 -6.16 -1.12
N MET A 49 19.15 -5.95 -2.00
CA MET A 49 18.83 -6.88 -3.09
C MET A 49 19.94 -6.93 -4.15
N GLY A 50 20.60 -5.80 -4.43
CA GLY A 50 21.79 -5.77 -5.29
C GLY A 50 22.92 -6.64 -4.73
N ALA A 51 23.24 -6.46 -3.44
CA ALA A 51 24.25 -7.28 -2.77
C ALA A 51 23.88 -8.77 -2.69
N LEU A 52 22.60 -9.08 -2.46
CA LEU A 52 22.10 -10.46 -2.42
C LEU A 52 22.04 -11.12 -3.81
N ALA A 53 21.90 -10.34 -4.89
CA ALA A 53 21.82 -10.87 -6.25
C ALA A 53 23.10 -11.61 -6.65
N ASP A 54 24.26 -11.12 -6.19
CA ASP A 54 25.57 -11.72 -6.49
C ASP A 54 25.76 -13.09 -5.83
N VAL A 55 25.07 -13.35 -4.71
CA VAL A 55 25.19 -14.59 -3.93
C VAL A 55 24.11 -15.61 -4.29
N VAL A 56 22.87 -15.15 -4.41
CA VAL A 56 21.68 -16.03 -4.52
C VAL A 56 21.17 -16.09 -5.97
N GLY A 57 21.60 -15.17 -6.83
CA GLY A 57 21.18 -15.10 -8.22
C GLY A 57 19.81 -14.45 -8.43
N VAL A 58 19.68 -13.70 -9.52
CA VAL A 58 18.53 -12.83 -9.83
C VAL A 58 17.19 -13.57 -9.84
N ARG A 59 17.14 -14.82 -10.30
CA ARG A 59 15.88 -15.58 -10.42
C ARG A 59 15.22 -15.84 -9.07
N ILE A 60 16.00 -16.14 -8.04
CA ILE A 60 15.49 -16.40 -6.69
C ILE A 60 14.97 -15.09 -6.08
N LEU A 61 15.68 -13.98 -6.30
CA LEU A 61 15.29 -12.65 -5.82
C LEU A 61 13.99 -12.12 -6.44
N LEU A 62 13.58 -12.61 -7.61
CA LEU A 62 12.29 -12.26 -8.20
C LEU A 62 11.15 -13.15 -7.70
N VAL A 63 11.39 -14.45 -7.57
CA VAL A 63 10.34 -15.42 -7.23
C VAL A 63 10.00 -15.39 -5.74
N VAL A 64 10.99 -15.33 -4.87
CA VAL A 64 10.77 -15.45 -3.41
C VAL A 64 9.96 -14.28 -2.85
N PRO A 65 10.29 -13.00 -3.11
CA PRO A 65 9.49 -11.88 -2.60
C PRO A 65 8.08 -11.85 -3.17
N GLY A 66 7.91 -12.23 -4.45
CA GLY A 66 6.60 -12.32 -5.09
C GLY A 66 5.71 -13.39 -4.46
N LEU A 67 6.27 -14.57 -4.18
CA LEU A 67 5.57 -15.64 -3.45
C LEU A 67 5.25 -15.24 -2.01
N LEU A 68 6.21 -14.62 -1.32
CA LEU A 68 6.03 -14.15 0.05
C LEU A 68 4.90 -13.12 0.14
N TRP A 69 4.88 -12.14 -0.76
CA TRP A 69 3.79 -11.15 -0.82
C TRP A 69 2.44 -11.80 -1.11
N THR A 70 2.41 -12.76 -2.03
CA THR A 70 1.19 -13.50 -2.37
C THR A 70 0.67 -14.29 -1.16
N ALA A 71 1.56 -14.96 -0.41
CA ALA A 71 1.21 -15.69 0.79
C ALA A 71 0.66 -14.77 1.89
N VAL A 72 1.30 -13.62 2.13
CA VAL A 72 0.83 -12.60 3.08
C VAL A 72 -0.54 -12.07 2.67
N PHE A 73 -0.73 -11.76 1.39
CA PHE A 73 -2.01 -11.27 0.88
C PHE A 73 -3.12 -12.30 1.03
N LEU A 74 -2.87 -13.56 0.68
CA LEU A 74 -3.82 -14.65 0.86
C LEU A 74 -4.16 -14.85 2.33
N ALA A 75 -3.15 -14.90 3.21
CA ALA A 75 -3.37 -15.01 4.65
C ALA A 75 -4.24 -13.85 5.19
N GLY A 76 -3.95 -12.62 4.76
CA GLY A 76 -4.75 -11.44 5.09
C GLY A 76 -6.19 -11.55 4.57
N ALA A 77 -6.39 -12.01 3.34
CA ALA A 77 -7.71 -12.20 2.76
C ALA A 77 -8.56 -13.24 3.49
N PHE A 78 -7.93 -14.26 4.10
CA PHE A 78 -8.62 -15.24 4.94
C PHE A 78 -8.84 -14.77 6.39
N ALA A 79 -7.89 -14.03 6.96
CA ALA A 79 -7.92 -13.62 8.37
C ALA A 79 -8.72 -12.33 8.62
N LEU A 80 -8.72 -11.39 7.68
CA LEU A 80 -9.40 -10.09 7.81
C LEU A 80 -10.77 -10.14 7.12
N GLY A 81 -11.83 -10.27 7.93
CA GLY A 81 -13.21 -10.28 7.44
C GLY A 81 -13.57 -9.06 6.59
N ASP A 82 -13.01 -7.89 6.91
CA ASP A 82 -13.22 -6.65 6.18
C ASP A 82 -12.57 -6.65 4.79
N LEU A 83 -11.39 -7.26 4.66
CA LEU A 83 -10.73 -7.42 3.35
C LEU A 83 -11.50 -8.39 2.47
N ARG A 84 -12.02 -9.47 3.07
CA ARG A 84 -12.87 -10.44 2.37
C ARG A 84 -14.18 -9.81 1.88
N GLU A 85 -14.76 -8.91 2.68
CA GLU A 85 -15.97 -8.19 2.29
C GLU A 85 -15.67 -7.18 1.19
N LEU A 86 -14.63 -6.35 1.34
CA LEU A 86 -14.18 -5.43 0.31
C LEU A 86 -13.94 -6.13 -1.04
N LEU A 87 -13.29 -7.30 -1.04
CA LEU A 87 -13.02 -8.08 -2.24
C LEU A 87 -14.29 -8.68 -2.89
N ARG A 88 -15.37 -8.88 -2.13
CA ARG A 88 -16.63 -9.47 -2.63
C ARG A 88 -17.70 -8.44 -2.97
N SER A 89 -17.88 -7.43 -2.13
CA SER A 89 -18.95 -6.42 -2.24
C SER A 89 -18.45 -5.05 -2.68
N GLY A 90 -17.13 -4.81 -2.68
CA GLY A 90 -16.56 -3.48 -2.96
C GLY A 90 -16.79 -2.45 -1.86
N THR A 91 -17.29 -2.86 -0.69
CA THR A 91 -17.65 -1.98 0.42
C THR A 91 -16.87 -2.34 1.68
N PHE A 92 -16.36 -1.33 2.40
CA PHE A 92 -15.85 -1.53 3.76
C PHE A 92 -17.02 -1.68 4.73
N ARG A 93 -16.97 -2.63 5.67
CA ARG A 93 -17.98 -2.79 6.73
C ARG A 93 -18.20 -1.53 7.55
N THR A 94 -17.16 -0.71 7.68
CA THR A 94 -17.17 0.55 8.44
C THR A 94 -17.83 1.71 7.69
N ALA A 95 -18.24 1.53 6.43
CA ALA A 95 -19.03 2.52 5.69
C ALA A 95 -20.51 2.49 6.12
N ALA A 96 -20.76 2.77 7.40
CA ALA A 96 -22.08 3.11 7.94
C ALA A 96 -22.03 4.54 8.48
N PRO A 97 -23.12 5.32 8.34
CA PRO A 97 -23.29 6.37 7.35
C PRO A 97 -22.67 7.71 7.76
N ALA A 98 -21.86 8.31 6.88
CA ALA A 98 -21.58 9.75 6.86
C ALA A 98 -22.79 10.57 6.34
N ALA A 99 -24.02 10.14 6.64
CA ALA A 99 -25.27 10.77 6.21
C ALA A 99 -25.92 11.61 7.34
N ALA A 100 -25.12 12.15 8.26
CA ALA A 100 -25.60 12.97 9.36
C ALA A 100 -24.66 14.13 9.73
N VAL A 101 -24.00 14.75 8.75
CA VAL A 101 -23.47 16.11 8.95
C VAL A 101 -24.51 17.08 8.37
N PRO A 102 -25.41 17.64 9.20
CA PRO A 102 -26.34 18.66 8.71
C PRO A 102 -25.53 19.84 8.17
N ALA A 103 -25.90 20.29 6.96
CA ALA A 103 -25.43 21.54 6.40
C ALA A 103 -25.71 22.65 7.42
N GLN A 104 -24.67 23.14 8.09
CA GLN A 104 -24.79 24.33 8.92
C GLN A 104 -24.81 25.54 7.99
N ALA A 105 -25.94 26.24 8.08
CA ALA A 105 -26.31 27.47 7.40
C ALA A 105 -25.48 28.68 7.85
#